data_AF-A0A9E3QG39-F1
#
_entry.id   AF-A0A9E3QG39-F1
#
_cell.length_a   1.000
_cell.length_b   1.000
_cell.length_c   1.000
_cell.angle_alpha   90.00
_cell.angle_beta   90.00
_cell.angle_gamma   90.00
#
_symmetry.space_group_name_H-M   'P 1'
#
loop_
_entity.id
_entity.type
_entity.pdbx_description
1 polymer ?
#
loop_
_entity_poly.entity_id
_entity_poly.type
_entity_poly.pdbx_seq_one_letter_code
_entity_poly.pdbx_strand_id
1 'polypeptide(L)' 'MIRLPPTLIEYIVAHKLVHLLEPRHDAAFWNRLERVMPDYRERKQRLAETGSQY' A
#
# COMPACT_ATOMS: atom_id res chain seq x y z
N MET A 1 -21.08 -3.21 1.90
CA MET A 1 -20.25 -2.01 1.63
C MET A 1 -19.00 -2.14 2.50
N ILE A 2 -17.84 -2.46 1.92
CA ILE A 2 -16.60 -2.62 2.69
C ILE A 2 -16.09 -1.21 3.03
N ARG A 3 -16.00 -0.88 4.32
CA ARG A 3 -15.38 0.36 4.79
C ARG A 3 -13.95 0.04 5.22
N LEU A 4 -12.98 0.46 4.42
CA LEU A 4 -11.58 0.41 4.82
C LEU A 4 -11.26 1.60 5.74
N PRO A 5 -10.44 1.40 6.79
CA PRO A 5 -9.88 2.50 7.55
C PRO A 5 -9.15 3.51 6.64
N PRO A 6 -9.18 4.82 6.94
CA PRO A 6 -8.50 5.85 6.13
C PRO A 6 -7.02 5.55 5.86
N THR A 7 -6.32 4.98 6.84
CA THR A 7 -4.89 4.62 6.70
C THR A 7 -4.63 3.57 5.63
N LEU A 8 -5.56 2.64 5.42
CA LEU A 8 -5.46 1.64 4.35
C LEU A 8 -5.81 2.24 2.98
N ILE A 9 -6.73 3.20 2.94
CA ILE A 9 -7.03 3.96 1.71
C ILE A 9 -5.80 4.75 1.27
N GLU A 10 -5.14 5.45 2.19
CA GLU A 10 -3.89 6.17 1.93
C GLU A 10 -2.81 5.25 1.37
N TYR A 11 -2.66 4.03 1.94
CA TYR A 11 -1.72 3.03 1.42
C TYR A 11 -2.03 2.63 -0.01
N ILE A 12 -3.31 2.36 -0.33
CA ILE A 12 -3.73 2.01 -1.69
C ILE A 12 -3.46 3.15 -2.66
N VAL A 13 -3.76 4.40 -2.28
CA VAL A 13 -3.50 5.57 -3.11
C VAL A 13 -2.01 5.74 -3.37
N ALA A 14 -1.17 5.72 -2.32
CA ALA A 14 0.28 5.81 -2.45
C ALA A 14 0.84 4.69 -3.36
N HIS A 15 0.38 3.45 -3.16
CA HIS A 15 0.74 2.30 -3.98
C HIS A 15 0.39 2.51 -5.46
N LYS A 16 -0.80 3.03 -5.77
CA LYS A 16 -1.23 3.30 -7.15
C LYS A 16 -0.48 4.48 -7.78
N LEU A 17 -0.10 5.49 -7.00
CA LEU A 17 0.72 6.58 -7.49
C LEU A 17 2.15 6.12 -7.83
N VAL A 18 2.74 5.25 -7.01
CA VAL A 18 4.07 4.66 -7.29
C VAL A 18 4.03 3.85 -8.58
N HIS A 19 2.93 3.16 -8.88
CA HIS A 19 2.79 2.43 -10.15
C HIS A 19 2.87 3.28 -11.41
N LEU A 20 2.61 4.59 -11.33
CA LEU A 20 2.78 5.50 -12.46
C LEU A 20 4.25 5.67 -12.85
N LEU A 21 5.18 5.37 -11.93
CA LEU A 21 6.62 5.50 -12.11
C LEU A 21 7.32 4.14 -12.16
N GLU A 22 6.88 3.20 -11.34
CA GLU A 22 7.45 1.85 -11.19
C GLU A 22 6.34 0.81 -11.47
N PRO A 23 6.17 0.30 -12.70
CA PRO A 23 5.03 -0.55 -13.04
C PRO A 23 5.01 -1.90 -12.34
N ARG A 24 6.15 -2.38 -11.85
CA ARG A 24 6.35 -3.71 -11.26
C ARG A 24 6.63 -3.58 -9.76
N HIS A 25 6.17 -4.53 -8.94
CA HIS A 25 6.47 -4.58 -7.50
C HIS A 25 7.88 -5.12 -7.17
N ASP A 26 8.90 -4.58 -7.84
CA ASP A 26 10.30 -4.92 -7.58
C ASP A 26 10.93 -3.99 -6.52
N ALA A 27 12.24 -4.11 -6.30
CA ALA A 27 12.95 -3.32 -5.30
C ALA A 27 12.82 -1.80 -5.54
N ALA A 28 12.77 -1.33 -6.79
CA ALA A 28 12.64 0.08 -7.09
C ALA A 28 11.27 0.62 -6.64
N PHE A 29 10.21 -0.15 -6.89
CA PHE A 29 8.87 0.16 -6.38
C PHE A 29 8.85 0.27 -4.86
N TRP A 30 9.37 -0.74 -4.15
CA TRP A 30 9.30 -0.75 -2.68
C TRP A 30 10.15 0.36 -2.07
N ASN A 31 11.33 0.63 -2.62
CA ASN A 31 12.17 1.75 -2.19
C ASN A 31 11.46 3.10 -2.41
N ARG A 32 10.76 3.28 -3.54
CA ARG A 32 10.00 4.50 -3.80
C ARG A 32 8.80 4.62 -2.86
N LEU A 33 8.08 3.54 -2.62
CA LEU A 33 6.94 3.51 -1.71
C LEU A 33 7.37 3.82 -0.26
N GLU A 34 8.48 3.24 0.21
CA GLU A 34 9.04 3.50 1.53
C GLU A 34 9.45 4.97 1.73
N ARG A 35 9.96 5.62 0.68
CA ARG A 35 10.30 7.06 0.73
C ARG A 35 9.09 7.97 0.89
N VAL A 36 7.94 7.61 0.33
CA VAL A 36 6.70 8.40 0.44
C VAL A 36 5.82 7.97 1.62
N MET A 37 5.97 6.72 2.07
CA MET A 37 5.20 6.10 3.15
C MET A 37 6.09 5.10 3.92
N PRO A 38 6.88 5.57 4.89
CA PRO A 38 7.82 4.71 5.63
C PRO A 38 7.16 3.55 6.40
N ASP A 39 5.88 3.70 6.75
CA ASP A 39 5.06 2.71 7.46
C ASP A 39 4.28 1.76 6.51
N TYR A 40 4.62 1.74 5.20
CA TYR A 40 3.87 0.94 4.21
C TYR A 40 3.80 -0.55 4.55
N ARG A 41 4.81 -1.10 5.25
CA ARG A 41 4.86 -2.53 5.62
C ARG A 41 3.77 -2.90 6.61
N GLU A 42 3.56 -2.07 7.63
CA GLU A 42 2.47 -2.25 8.61
C GLU A 42 1.12 -2.17 7.90
N ARG A 43 0.92 -1.15 7.06
CA ARG A 43 -0.33 -0.96 6.33
C ARG A 43 -0.62 -2.09 5.34
N LYS A 44 0.41 -2.60 4.66
CA LYS A 44 0.31 -3.78 3.79
C LYS A 44 -0.13 -5.02 4.57
N GLN A 45 0.46 -5.26 5.74
CA GLN A 45 0.06 -6.37 6.61
C GLN A 45 -1.40 -6.23 7.06
N ARG A 46 -1.78 -5.05 7.56
CA ARG A 46 -3.16 -4.77 8.00
C ARG A 46 -4.17 -4.90 6.86
N LEU A 47 -3.79 -4.52 5.64
CA LEU A 47 -4.62 -4.72 4.46
C LEU A 47 -4.81 -6.20 4.13
N ALA A 48 -3.75 -7.01 4.24
CA ALA A 48 -3.83 -8.45 4.03
C ALA A 48 -4.72 -9.14 5.09
N GLU A 49 -4.59 -8.75 6.35
CA GLU A 49 -5.45 -9.22 7.45
C GLU A 49 -6.92 -8.85 7.22
N THR A 50 -7.19 -7.60 6.83
CA THR A 50 -8.54 -7.13 6.51
C THR A 50 -9.13 -7.89 5.31
N GLY A 51 -8.31 -8.20 4.30
CA GLY A 51 -8.73 -8.97 3.12
C GLY A 51 -8.94 -10.46 3.39
N SER A 52 -8.34 -11.01 4.45
CA SER A 52 -8.52 -12.40 4.90
C SER A 52 -9.72 -12.58 5.84
N GLN A 53 -10.31 -11.48 6.33
CA GLN A 53 -11.51 -11.51 7.17
C GLN A 53 -12.83 -11.62 6.38
N TYR A 54 -12.73 -11.81 5.06
CA TYR A 54 -13.83 -11.97 4.11
C TYR A 54 -13.51 -13.07 3.10
#